data_AF-A0A1Y1V270-F1
#
_entry.id   AF-A0A1Y1V270-F1
#
_cell.length_a   1.000
_cell.length_b   1.000
_cell.length_c   1.000
_cell.angle_alpha   90.00
_cell.angle_beta   90.00
_cell.angle_gamma   90.00
#
_symmetry.space_group_name_H-M   'P 1'
#
loop_
_entity.id
_entity.type
_entity.pdbx_description
1 polymer ?
#
loop_
_entity_poly.entity_id
_entity_poly.type
_entity_poly.pdbx_seq_one_letter_code
_entity_poly.pdbx_strand_id
1 'polypeptide(L)'
;MSNLEEELEEVKNKIIEIINKNNVYLFKKYISENNILLKDFSNSENFDILIFAIEKKASLELIQFIINQCQYETLNYYIIQDDKVKVPLYTAISKNKFKIADLLTKNNADINYFSPNIITYLSIYYCLNPINLKYILNHNFDKQKINSKLIMDLLERKKDTLINIIFKHYIFNVDFILELLKIYKNKEPFSDKLLNGIISNERNKIHIDEKMYEKAIEKENYNSLKVLFNNDSSEQDIIFCRINEYDLLEKAVKANDYNFVKNVLKYEPFNFKSLNSKEILLNINKNNNLDIMKLLIKSSLNSIIN
;
A
#
# COMPACT_ATOMS: atom_id res chain seq x y z
N MET A 1 -27.12 19.42 31.69
CA MET A 1 -26.74 18.04 32.02
C MET A 1 -27.39 17.66 33.33
N SER A 2 -27.88 16.44 33.44
CA SER A 2 -28.35 15.90 34.72
C SER A 2 -27.16 15.61 35.65
N ASN A 3 -27.34 15.56 36.98
CA ASN A 3 -26.26 15.16 37.91
C ASN A 3 -25.60 13.83 37.52
N LEU A 4 -26.38 12.89 36.95
CA LEU A 4 -25.88 11.58 36.52
C LEU A 4 -24.93 11.67 35.32
N GLU A 5 -25.20 12.59 34.38
CA GLU A 5 -24.32 12.82 33.23
C GLU A 5 -23.00 13.47 33.65
N GLU A 6 -23.03 14.33 34.67
CA GLU A 6 -21.82 14.98 35.21
C GLU A 6 -20.93 13.96 35.94
N GLU A 7 -21.52 13.10 36.78
CA GLU A 7 -20.80 12.00 37.44
C GLU A 7 -20.15 11.04 36.42
N LEU A 8 -20.86 10.68 35.34
CA LEU A 8 -20.32 9.78 34.31
C LEU A 8 -19.15 10.41 33.55
N GLU A 9 -19.21 11.71 33.27
CA GLU A 9 -18.13 12.43 32.59
C GLU A 9 -16.88 12.56 33.50
N GLU A 10 -17.05 12.75 34.81
CA GLU A 10 -15.93 12.70 35.76
C GLU A 10 -15.24 11.33 35.79
N VAL A 11 -16.02 10.24 35.84
CA VAL A 11 -15.49 8.87 35.79
C VAL A 11 -14.74 8.64 34.47
N LYS A 12 -15.32 9.05 33.33
CA LYS A 12 -14.68 8.97 32.02
C LYS A 12 -13.35 9.70 31.97
N ASN A 13 -13.30 10.93 32.50
CA ASN A 13 -12.07 11.72 32.56
C ASN A 13 -11.00 11.03 33.39
N LYS A 14 -11.38 10.38 34.50
CA LYS A 14 -10.43 9.62 35.32
C LYS A 14 -9.91 8.37 34.62
N ILE A 15 -10.77 7.62 33.95
CA ILE A 15 -10.41 6.47 33.11
C ILE A 15 -9.39 6.90 32.06
N ILE A 16 -9.64 8.02 31.36
CA ILE A 16 -8.75 8.59 30.36
C ILE A 16 -7.37 8.91 30.96
N GLU A 17 -7.32 9.55 32.13
CA GLU A 17 -6.07 9.86 32.83
C GLU A 17 -5.25 8.60 33.13
N ILE A 18 -5.91 7.54 33.60
CA ILE A 18 -5.24 6.26 33.94
C ILE A 18 -4.75 5.54 32.69
N ILE A 19 -5.51 5.53 31.60
CA ILE A 19 -5.09 4.94 30.31
C ILE A 19 -3.84 5.67 29.79
N ASN A 20 -3.79 7.00 29.89
CA ASN A 20 -2.61 7.77 29.48
C ASN A 20 -1.34 7.40 30.28
N LYS A 21 -1.50 6.99 31.54
CA LYS A 21 -0.40 6.46 32.38
C LYS A 21 0.02 5.03 32.00
N ASN A 22 -0.80 4.33 31.21
CA ASN A 22 -0.59 2.95 30.76
C ASN A 22 -0.27 1.96 31.90
N ASN A 23 -0.88 2.17 33.07
CA ASN A 23 -0.68 1.33 34.25
C ASN A 23 -1.88 0.39 34.43
N VAL A 24 -1.70 -0.87 34.02
CA VAL A 24 -2.77 -1.88 34.04
C VAL A 24 -3.28 -2.15 35.45
N TYR A 25 -2.38 -2.19 36.43
CA TYR A 25 -2.75 -2.42 37.84
C TYR A 25 -3.63 -1.29 38.37
N LEU A 26 -3.22 -0.04 38.16
CA LEU A 26 -4.01 1.13 38.56
C LEU A 26 -5.38 1.15 37.86
N PHE A 27 -5.41 0.78 36.59
CA PHE A 27 -6.66 0.69 35.82
C PHE A 27 -7.61 -0.36 36.42
N LYS A 28 -7.14 -1.61 36.58
CA LYS A 28 -7.91 -2.71 37.18
C LYS A 28 -8.45 -2.33 38.56
N LYS A 29 -7.58 -1.78 39.41
CA LYS A 29 -7.91 -1.34 40.77
C LYS A 29 -9.02 -0.28 40.76
N TYR A 30 -8.88 0.76 39.94
CA TYR A 30 -9.86 1.84 39.85
C TYR A 30 -11.23 1.34 39.38
N ILE A 31 -11.27 0.47 38.36
CA ILE A 31 -12.52 -0.13 37.87
C ILE A 31 -13.20 -0.98 38.96
N SER A 32 -12.44 -1.81 39.68
CA SER A 32 -13.01 -2.66 40.74
C SER A 32 -13.50 -1.89 41.97
N GLU A 33 -12.72 -0.89 42.43
CA GLU A 33 -13.05 -0.16 43.67
C GLU A 33 -14.28 0.76 43.49
N ASN A 34 -14.53 1.20 42.26
CA ASN A 34 -15.65 2.10 41.93
C ASN A 34 -16.82 1.36 41.27
N ASN A 35 -16.79 0.02 41.19
CA ASN A 35 -17.81 -0.82 40.54
C ASN A 35 -18.18 -0.34 39.13
N ILE A 36 -17.18 0.06 38.34
CA ILE A 36 -17.39 0.66 37.03
C ILE A 36 -17.70 -0.44 36.00
N LEU A 37 -18.83 -0.29 35.29
CA LEU A 37 -19.16 -1.11 34.13
C LEU A 37 -18.50 -0.52 32.88
N LEU A 38 -17.37 -1.10 32.44
CA LEU A 38 -16.63 -0.57 31.28
C LEU A 38 -17.42 -0.54 29.96
N LYS A 39 -18.49 -1.34 29.86
CA LYS A 39 -19.40 -1.33 28.71
C LYS A 39 -20.09 0.04 28.52
N ASP A 40 -20.28 0.81 29.60
CA ASP A 40 -20.89 2.14 29.55
C ASP A 40 -20.03 3.18 28.82
N PHE A 41 -18.74 2.87 28.62
CA PHE A 41 -17.78 3.71 27.89
C PHE A 41 -17.38 3.12 26.52
N SER A 42 -18.13 2.13 26.04
CA SER A 42 -17.93 1.48 24.75
C SER A 42 -19.00 1.89 23.75
N ASN A 43 -18.64 1.98 22.46
CA ASN A 43 -19.56 2.22 21.35
C ASN A 43 -20.49 3.45 21.50
N SER A 44 -20.05 4.54 22.15
CA SER A 44 -20.79 5.80 22.08
C SER A 44 -20.54 6.48 20.73
N GLU A 45 -21.43 7.37 20.30
CA GLU A 45 -21.35 8.00 18.97
C GLU A 45 -19.99 8.66 18.71
N ASN A 46 -19.39 9.27 19.74
CA ASN A 46 -18.16 10.06 19.64
C ASN A 46 -16.99 9.57 20.50
N PHE A 47 -17.16 8.49 21.28
CA PHE A 47 -16.13 7.96 22.16
C PHE A 47 -16.24 6.44 22.31
N ASP A 48 -15.09 5.78 22.27
CA ASP A 48 -14.98 4.38 22.62
C ASP A 48 -13.65 4.14 23.33
N ILE A 49 -13.73 3.52 24.51
CA ILE A 49 -12.57 3.30 25.38
C ILE A 49 -11.49 2.44 24.72
N LEU A 50 -11.85 1.45 23.91
CA LEU A 50 -10.90 0.60 23.20
C LEU A 50 -10.16 1.40 22.13
N ILE A 51 -10.88 2.12 21.27
CA ILE A 51 -10.27 3.00 20.25
C ILE A 51 -9.36 4.02 20.92
N PHE A 52 -9.82 4.68 22.00
CA PHE A 52 -9.03 5.65 22.74
C PHE A 52 -7.73 5.04 23.29
N ALA A 53 -7.81 3.86 23.94
CA ALA A 53 -6.64 3.19 24.48
C ALA A 53 -5.61 2.83 23.40
N ILE A 54 -6.06 2.38 22.22
CA ILE A 54 -5.18 2.09 21.07
C ILE A 54 -4.46 3.37 20.62
N GLU A 55 -5.17 4.50 20.50
CA GLU A 55 -4.59 5.79 20.12
C GLU A 55 -3.54 6.29 21.12
N LYS A 56 -3.76 6.04 22.41
CA LYS A 56 -2.85 6.39 23.51
C LYS A 56 -1.72 5.37 23.71
N LYS A 57 -1.53 4.44 22.77
CA LYS A 57 -0.44 3.45 22.80
C LYS A 57 -0.46 2.59 24.08
N ALA A 58 -1.66 2.28 24.58
CA ALA A 58 -1.83 1.36 25.70
C ALA A 58 -1.12 0.02 25.45
N SER A 59 -0.69 -0.62 26.53
CA SER A 59 -0.06 -1.94 26.52
C SER A 59 -1.04 -3.00 26.02
N LEU A 60 -0.50 -4.07 25.44
CA LEU A 60 -1.31 -5.20 24.97
C LEU A 60 -2.18 -5.78 26.08
N GLU A 61 -1.66 -5.84 27.31
CA GLU A 61 -2.40 -6.31 28.47
C GLU A 61 -3.58 -5.40 28.82
N LEU A 62 -3.40 -4.07 28.77
CA LEU A 62 -4.49 -3.13 29.00
C LEU A 62 -5.59 -3.28 27.93
N ILE A 63 -5.20 -3.40 26.66
CA ILE A 63 -6.14 -3.62 25.56
C ILE A 63 -6.92 -4.92 25.74
N GLN A 64 -6.23 -6.02 26.08
CA GLN A 64 -6.88 -7.31 26.35
C GLN A 64 -7.88 -7.20 27.50
N PHE A 65 -7.52 -6.49 28.56
CA PHE A 65 -8.41 -6.27 29.69
C PHE A 65 -9.67 -5.50 29.26
N ILE A 66 -9.53 -4.41 28.51
CA ILE A 66 -10.66 -3.62 27.99
C ILE A 66 -11.59 -4.50 27.15
N ILE A 67 -11.06 -5.26 26.19
CA ILE A 67 -11.87 -6.15 25.33
C ILE A 67 -12.68 -7.14 26.18
N ASN A 68 -12.05 -7.75 27.18
CA ASN A 68 -12.69 -8.76 28.04
C ASN A 68 -13.81 -8.16 28.92
N GLN A 69 -13.64 -6.92 29.39
CA GLN A 69 -14.58 -6.29 30.31
C GLN A 69 -15.74 -5.58 29.61
N CYS A 70 -15.52 -4.98 28.44
CA CYS A 70 -16.59 -4.30 27.69
C CYS A 70 -17.57 -5.28 27.04
N GLN A 71 -17.17 -6.54 26.83
CA GLN A 71 -18.02 -7.58 26.20
C GLN A 71 -18.66 -7.10 24.90
N TYR A 72 -17.83 -6.56 24.00
CA TYR A 72 -18.25 -6.13 22.68
C TYR A 72 -18.98 -7.27 21.94
N GLU A 73 -20.14 -6.97 21.35
CA GLU A 73 -20.84 -7.92 20.48
C GLU A 73 -19.99 -8.29 19.26
N THR A 74 -19.26 -7.30 18.75
CA THR A 74 -18.31 -7.44 17.65
C THR A 74 -17.24 -6.35 17.75
N LEU A 75 -16.05 -6.62 17.23
CA LEU A 75 -14.99 -5.61 17.05
C LEU A 75 -15.05 -4.92 15.67
N ASN A 76 -16.07 -5.28 14.87
CA ASN A 76 -16.38 -4.71 13.56
C ASN A 76 -17.40 -3.58 13.73
N TYR A 77 -16.96 -2.47 14.32
CA TYR A 77 -17.74 -1.25 14.50
C TYR A 77 -16.91 -0.01 14.16
N TYR A 78 -17.57 1.14 14.12
CA TYR A 78 -16.91 2.43 14.04
C TYR A 78 -17.58 3.46 14.94
N ILE A 79 -16.81 4.47 15.33
CA ILE A 79 -17.32 5.72 15.94
C ILE A 79 -16.97 6.91 15.05
N ILE A 80 -17.65 8.03 15.24
CA ILE A 80 -17.33 9.29 14.56
C ILE A 80 -16.83 10.28 15.62
N GLN A 81 -15.53 10.55 15.61
CA GLN A 81 -14.91 11.50 16.53
C GLN A 81 -14.22 12.60 15.72
N ASP A 82 -14.60 13.86 15.93
CA ASP A 82 -14.08 15.04 15.21
C ASP A 82 -14.18 14.90 13.69
N ASP A 83 -15.35 14.49 13.19
CA ASP A 83 -15.63 14.18 11.77
C ASP A 83 -14.74 13.09 11.16
N LYS A 84 -14.09 12.27 12.01
CA LYS A 84 -13.27 11.14 11.57
C LYS A 84 -13.91 9.84 12.02
N VAL A 85 -14.13 8.98 11.03
CA VAL A 85 -14.51 7.60 11.30
C VAL A 85 -13.31 6.87 11.90
N LYS A 86 -13.52 6.16 13.01
CA LYS A 86 -12.50 5.33 13.65
C LYS A 86 -13.02 3.91 13.81
N VAL A 87 -12.26 2.95 13.29
CA VAL A 87 -12.52 1.50 13.40
C VAL A 87 -11.41 0.91 14.27
N PRO A 88 -11.68 0.09 15.31
CA PRO A 88 -10.66 -0.39 16.23
C PRO A 88 -9.44 -1.02 15.53
N LEU A 89 -9.69 -1.93 14.59
CA LEU A 89 -8.63 -2.60 13.83
C LEU A 89 -7.85 -1.61 12.94
N TYR A 90 -8.54 -0.71 12.24
CA TYR A 90 -7.88 0.26 11.37
C TYR A 90 -7.05 1.26 12.19
N THR A 91 -7.53 1.65 13.37
CA THR A 91 -6.81 2.51 14.31
C THR A 91 -5.51 1.84 14.75
N ALA A 92 -5.53 0.56 15.13
CA ALA A 92 -4.32 -0.19 15.49
C ALA A 92 -3.31 -0.27 14.33
N ILE A 93 -3.78 -0.59 13.12
CA ILE A 93 -2.94 -0.73 11.93
C ILE A 93 -2.37 0.63 11.49
N SER A 94 -3.15 1.71 11.53
CA SER A 94 -2.69 3.07 11.20
C SER A 94 -1.52 3.53 12.09
N LYS A 95 -1.46 3.04 13.33
CA LYS A 95 -0.39 3.32 14.30
C LYS A 95 0.73 2.27 14.30
N ASN A 96 0.73 1.35 13.32
CA ASN A 96 1.65 0.22 13.23
C ASN A 96 1.68 -0.66 14.50
N LYS A 97 0.57 -0.75 15.24
CA LYS A 97 0.45 -1.55 16.47
C LYS A 97 0.05 -2.99 16.13
N PHE A 98 0.90 -3.69 15.38
CA PHE A 98 0.56 -5.00 14.82
C PHE A 98 0.21 -6.06 15.87
N LYS A 99 0.88 -6.09 17.03
CA LYS A 99 0.49 -7.00 18.13
C LYS A 99 -0.94 -6.76 18.63
N ILE A 100 -1.40 -5.51 18.62
CA ILE A 100 -2.78 -5.16 18.98
C ILE A 100 -3.72 -5.52 17.82
N ALA A 101 -3.34 -5.24 16.57
CA ALA A 101 -4.11 -5.65 15.41
C ALA A 101 -4.31 -7.17 15.36
N ASP A 102 -3.26 -7.96 15.60
CA ASP A 102 -3.32 -9.42 15.70
C ASP A 102 -4.26 -9.87 16.81
N LEU A 103 -4.25 -9.18 17.96
CA LEU A 103 -5.18 -9.45 19.06
C LEU A 103 -6.63 -9.18 18.64
N LEU A 104 -6.90 -8.06 17.96
CA LEU A 104 -8.24 -7.71 17.48
C LEU A 104 -8.72 -8.75 16.45
N THR A 105 -7.88 -9.14 15.49
CA THR A 105 -8.20 -10.16 14.49
C THR A 105 -8.45 -11.54 15.12
N LYS A 106 -7.67 -11.91 16.15
CA LYS A 106 -7.93 -13.13 16.95
C LYS A 106 -9.28 -13.10 17.67
N ASN A 107 -9.80 -11.91 17.94
CA ASN A 107 -11.15 -11.68 18.49
C ASN A 107 -12.15 -11.33 17.36
N ASN A 108 -11.95 -11.88 16.16
CA ASN A 108 -12.85 -11.79 15.01
C ASN A 108 -13.04 -10.39 14.40
N ALA A 109 -12.12 -9.45 14.65
CA ALA A 109 -12.09 -8.21 13.87
C ALA A 109 -11.68 -8.52 12.42
N ASP A 110 -12.45 -8.03 11.46
CA ASP A 110 -12.26 -8.27 10.03
C ASP A 110 -11.55 -7.08 9.36
N ILE A 111 -10.41 -7.34 8.73
CA ILE A 111 -9.65 -6.35 7.97
C ILE A 111 -10.43 -5.79 6.77
N ASN A 112 -11.45 -6.52 6.31
CA ASN A 112 -12.27 -6.19 5.15
C ASN A 112 -13.61 -5.54 5.53
N TYR A 113 -13.88 -5.33 6.83
CA TYR A 113 -15.16 -4.90 7.39
C TYR A 113 -15.73 -3.62 6.76
N PHE A 114 -14.92 -2.56 6.67
CA PHE A 114 -15.43 -1.21 6.45
C PHE A 114 -15.26 -0.72 4.99
N SER A 115 -16.14 0.19 4.57
CA SER A 115 -16.05 0.93 3.30
C SER A 115 -15.93 2.44 3.58
N PRO A 116 -14.87 3.13 3.09
CA PRO A 116 -13.82 2.61 2.21
C PRO A 116 -12.92 1.55 2.86
N ASN A 117 -12.33 0.67 2.05
CA ASN A 117 -11.44 -0.38 2.52
C ASN A 117 -10.22 0.19 3.26
N ILE A 118 -9.54 -0.62 4.08
CA ILE A 118 -8.47 -0.15 4.96
C ILE A 118 -7.34 0.62 4.25
N ILE A 119 -6.94 0.23 3.03
CA ILE A 119 -5.88 0.91 2.29
C ILE A 119 -6.35 2.30 1.88
N THR A 120 -7.55 2.40 1.30
CA THR A 120 -8.15 3.69 0.93
C THR A 120 -8.40 4.56 2.16
N TYR A 121 -8.93 4.00 3.24
CA TYR A 121 -9.16 4.69 4.52
C TYR A 121 -7.84 5.27 5.06
N LEU A 122 -6.78 4.46 5.20
CA LEU A 122 -5.47 4.92 5.66
C LEU A 122 -4.87 5.98 4.71
N SER A 123 -5.13 5.88 3.40
CA SER A 123 -4.66 6.85 2.41
C SER A 123 -5.34 8.22 2.56
N ILE A 124 -6.67 8.23 2.76
CA ILE A 124 -7.47 9.44 3.00
C ILE A 124 -6.98 10.17 4.26
N TYR A 125 -6.70 9.42 5.33
CA TYR A 125 -6.22 9.98 6.60
C TYR A 125 -4.70 10.14 6.69
N TYR A 126 -3.97 10.05 5.57
CA TYR A 126 -2.51 10.21 5.50
C TYR A 126 -1.71 9.31 6.44
N CYS A 127 -2.26 8.14 6.81
CA CYS A 127 -1.63 7.16 7.70
C CYS A 127 -1.04 5.95 6.94
N LEU A 128 -1.37 5.78 5.66
CA LEU A 128 -0.85 4.67 4.86
C LEU A 128 0.66 4.81 4.63
N ASN A 129 1.41 3.76 4.95
CA ASN A 129 2.86 3.72 4.81
C ASN A 129 3.33 2.31 4.37
N PRO A 130 4.59 2.14 3.95
CA PRO A 130 5.10 0.85 3.51
C PRO A 130 4.96 -0.29 4.54
N ILE A 131 5.01 0.02 5.83
CA ILE A 131 5.01 -0.96 6.91
C ILE A 131 3.59 -1.49 7.13
N ASN A 132 2.61 -0.61 7.33
CA ASN A 132 1.23 -1.06 7.50
C ASN A 132 0.62 -1.63 6.22
N LEU A 133 1.01 -1.15 5.03
CA LEU A 133 0.57 -1.77 3.78
C LEU A 133 1.02 -3.22 3.69
N LYS A 134 2.29 -3.53 3.97
CA LYS A 134 2.78 -4.92 3.99
C LYS A 134 2.03 -5.77 5.01
N TYR A 135 1.74 -5.21 6.19
CA TYR A 135 0.93 -5.91 7.18
C TYR A 135 -0.45 -6.23 6.61
N ILE A 136 -1.17 -5.25 6.05
CA ILE A 136 -2.51 -5.43 5.48
C ILE A 136 -2.52 -6.54 4.42
N LEU A 137 -1.60 -6.46 3.46
CA LEU A 137 -1.54 -7.42 2.35
C LEU A 137 -1.28 -8.86 2.83
N ASN A 138 -0.53 -9.03 3.92
CA ASN A 138 -0.24 -10.35 4.49
C ASN A 138 -1.36 -10.91 5.41
N HIS A 139 -2.46 -10.19 5.64
CA HIS A 139 -3.49 -10.56 6.62
C HIS A 139 -4.89 -10.70 6.00
N ASN A 140 -5.06 -11.60 5.02
CA ASN A 140 -6.35 -11.92 4.39
C ASN A 140 -7.10 -10.71 3.83
N PHE A 141 -6.39 -9.68 3.39
CA PHE A 141 -7.00 -8.56 2.68
C PHE A 141 -7.61 -9.06 1.36
N ASP A 142 -8.83 -8.62 1.07
CA ASP A 142 -9.53 -9.00 -0.15
C ASP A 142 -8.83 -8.44 -1.38
N LYS A 143 -8.18 -9.32 -2.14
CA LYS A 143 -7.46 -8.98 -3.37
C LYS A 143 -8.32 -8.28 -4.42
N GLN A 144 -9.65 -8.49 -4.44
CA GLN A 144 -10.55 -7.81 -5.38
C GLN A 144 -10.63 -6.29 -5.13
N LYS A 145 -10.25 -5.84 -3.92
CA LYS A 145 -10.15 -4.43 -3.57
C LYS A 145 -8.88 -3.76 -4.12
N ILE A 146 -7.95 -4.53 -4.67
CA ILE A 146 -6.84 -4.02 -5.48
C ILE A 146 -7.32 -3.86 -6.92
N ASN A 147 -7.91 -2.71 -7.20
CA ASN A 147 -8.48 -2.38 -8.51
C ASN A 147 -7.89 -1.08 -9.06
N SER A 148 -8.23 -0.75 -10.31
CA SER A 148 -7.72 0.45 -10.99
C SER A 148 -8.00 1.73 -10.19
N LYS A 149 -9.15 1.82 -9.51
CA LYS A 149 -9.48 2.99 -8.69
C LYS A 149 -8.48 3.18 -7.55
N LEU A 150 -8.12 2.11 -6.83
CA LEU A 150 -7.11 2.20 -5.78
C LEU A 150 -5.75 2.64 -6.34
N ILE A 151 -5.32 2.08 -7.47
CA ILE A 151 -4.05 2.44 -8.09
C ILE A 151 -4.06 3.91 -8.54
N MET A 152 -5.14 4.38 -9.14
CA MET A 152 -5.32 5.78 -9.54
C MET A 152 -5.26 6.73 -8.34
N ASP A 153 -5.92 6.39 -7.23
CA ASP A 153 -5.85 7.18 -5.98
C ASP A 153 -4.42 7.28 -5.43
N LEU A 154 -3.62 6.21 -5.56
CA LEU A 154 -2.21 6.20 -5.15
C LEU A 154 -1.32 7.00 -6.12
N LEU A 155 -1.60 6.94 -7.42
CA LEU A 155 -0.90 7.73 -8.44
C LEU A 155 -1.14 9.23 -8.24
N GLU A 156 -2.40 9.63 -8.03
CA GLU A 156 -2.81 11.01 -7.74
C GLU A 156 -2.03 11.59 -6.54
N ARG A 157 -1.78 10.75 -5.53
CA ARG A 157 -1.05 11.10 -4.29
C ARG A 157 0.47 10.86 -4.37
N LYS A 158 1.00 10.55 -5.56
CA LYS A 158 2.41 10.24 -5.82
C LYS A 158 2.98 9.16 -4.87
N LYS A 159 2.26 8.06 -4.68
CA LYS A 159 2.62 6.95 -3.79
C LYS A 159 3.23 5.76 -4.54
N ASP A 160 4.19 6.00 -5.43
CA ASP A 160 4.85 4.98 -6.26
C ASP A 160 5.43 3.80 -5.45
N THR A 161 6.01 4.09 -4.29
CA THR A 161 6.55 3.06 -3.39
C THR A 161 5.46 2.11 -2.89
N LEU A 162 4.24 2.60 -2.65
CA LEU A 162 3.12 1.77 -2.20
C LEU A 162 2.56 0.93 -3.35
N ILE A 163 2.46 1.51 -4.55
CA ILE A 163 2.06 0.79 -5.78
C ILE A 163 3.03 -0.36 -6.04
N ASN A 164 4.34 -0.11 -5.94
CA ASN A 164 5.38 -1.13 -6.11
C ASN A 164 5.27 -2.26 -5.07
N ILE A 165 4.88 -1.95 -3.83
CA ILE A 165 4.63 -2.98 -2.79
C ILE A 165 3.44 -3.86 -3.18
N ILE A 166 2.34 -3.26 -3.65
CA ILE A 166 1.15 -3.98 -4.10
C ILE A 166 1.50 -4.92 -5.26
N PHE A 167 2.16 -4.39 -6.30
CA PHE A 167 2.55 -5.16 -7.47
C PHE A 167 3.45 -6.33 -7.10
N LYS A 168 4.48 -6.11 -6.28
CA LYS A 168 5.36 -7.19 -5.81
C LYS A 168 4.65 -8.25 -4.97
N HIS A 169 3.61 -7.87 -4.23
CA HIS A 169 2.88 -8.81 -3.38
C HIS A 169 1.97 -9.73 -4.20
N TYR A 170 1.30 -9.21 -5.23
CA TYR A 170 0.29 -9.96 -5.98
C TYR A 170 0.73 -10.53 -7.33
N ILE A 171 1.71 -9.90 -7.99
CA ILE A 171 2.20 -10.38 -9.28
C ILE A 171 3.09 -11.60 -9.04
N PHE A 172 4.32 -11.45 -8.56
CA PHE A 172 5.22 -12.59 -8.37
C PHE A 172 5.20 -13.10 -6.92
N ASN A 173 4.08 -13.69 -6.51
CA ASN A 173 3.87 -14.16 -5.14
C ASN A 173 4.63 -15.49 -4.86
N VAL A 174 4.57 -15.96 -3.60
CA VAL A 174 5.24 -17.19 -3.19
C VAL A 174 4.75 -18.41 -3.97
N ASP A 175 3.44 -18.50 -4.25
CA ASP A 175 2.86 -19.64 -4.97
C ASP A 175 3.43 -19.74 -6.39
N PHE A 176 3.54 -18.61 -7.09
CA PHE A 176 4.15 -18.54 -8.41
C PHE A 176 5.63 -18.92 -8.39
N ILE A 177 6.37 -18.46 -7.39
CA ILE A 177 7.78 -18.83 -7.22
C ILE A 177 7.90 -20.35 -7.01
N LEU A 178 7.02 -20.94 -6.20
CA LEU A 178 6.98 -22.39 -5.97
C LEU A 178 6.61 -23.17 -7.24
N GLU A 179 5.72 -22.64 -8.07
CA GLU A 179 5.38 -23.21 -9.37
C GLU A 179 6.61 -23.26 -10.29
N LEU A 180 7.34 -22.16 -10.42
CA LEU A 180 8.58 -22.12 -11.22
C LEU A 180 9.65 -23.08 -10.68
N LEU A 181 9.80 -23.16 -9.36
CA LEU A 181 10.75 -24.09 -8.72
C LEU A 181 10.37 -25.55 -8.97
N LYS A 182 9.07 -25.87 -9.04
CA LYS A 182 8.58 -27.22 -9.37
C LYS A 182 8.95 -27.60 -10.80
N ILE A 183 8.72 -26.70 -11.76
CA ILE A 183 9.11 -26.91 -13.17
C ILE A 183 10.61 -27.19 -13.28
N TYR A 184 11.43 -26.35 -12.62
CA TYR A 184 12.88 -26.53 -12.58
C TYR A 184 13.29 -27.88 -11.98
N LYS A 185 12.71 -28.25 -10.84
CA LYS A 185 13.02 -29.51 -10.15
C LYS A 185 12.71 -30.74 -11.00
N ASN A 186 11.63 -30.70 -11.79
CA ASN A 186 11.21 -31.81 -12.65
C ASN A 186 12.04 -31.93 -13.93
N LYS A 187 12.94 -30.98 -14.22
CA LYS A 187 13.72 -30.89 -15.47
C LYS A 187 12.83 -30.95 -16.72
N GLU A 188 11.61 -30.41 -16.62
CA GLU A 188 10.70 -30.34 -17.74
C GLU A 188 11.32 -29.46 -18.82
N PRO A 189 11.41 -29.91 -20.09
CA PRO A 189 11.89 -29.07 -21.19
C PRO A 189 11.02 -27.82 -21.28
N PHE A 190 11.63 -26.66 -21.05
CA PHE A 190 10.91 -25.41 -20.88
C PHE A 190 11.44 -24.38 -21.89
N SER A 191 10.61 -24.01 -22.87
CA SER A 191 10.99 -23.02 -23.89
C SER A 191 10.85 -21.59 -23.36
N ASP A 192 11.67 -20.69 -23.89
CA ASP A 192 11.58 -19.25 -23.58
C ASP A 192 10.18 -18.69 -23.89
N LYS A 193 9.53 -19.17 -24.96
CA LYS A 193 8.17 -18.77 -25.32
C LYS A 193 7.16 -19.14 -24.24
N LEU A 194 7.25 -20.35 -23.69
CA LEU A 194 6.37 -20.81 -22.62
C LEU A 194 6.62 -20.03 -21.33
N LEU A 195 7.90 -19.81 -20.97
CA LEU A 195 8.28 -19.01 -19.80
C LEU A 195 7.73 -17.59 -19.88
N ASN A 196 7.90 -16.94 -21.03
CA ASN A 196 7.38 -15.59 -21.24
C ASN A 196 5.85 -15.58 -21.17
N GLY A 197 5.17 -16.60 -21.68
CA GLY A 197 3.71 -16.75 -21.53
C GLY A 197 3.27 -16.83 -20.08
N ILE A 198 3.93 -17.67 -19.26
CA ILE A 198 3.63 -17.79 -17.83
C ILE A 198 3.89 -16.47 -17.08
N ILE A 199 5.02 -15.82 -17.34
CA ILE A 199 5.35 -14.53 -16.73
C ILE A 199 4.35 -13.44 -17.11
N SER A 200 3.94 -13.36 -18.38
CA SER A 200 2.96 -12.39 -18.86
C SER A 200 1.58 -12.61 -18.23
N ASN A 201 1.13 -13.87 -18.14
CA ASN A 201 -0.12 -14.21 -17.46
C ASN A 201 -0.08 -13.80 -15.98
N GLU A 202 1.05 -14.00 -15.33
CA GLU A 202 1.22 -13.64 -13.92
C GLU A 202 1.18 -12.12 -13.68
N ARG A 203 1.82 -11.33 -14.56
CA ARG A 203 1.75 -9.86 -14.53
C ARG A 203 0.35 -9.33 -14.79
N ASN A 204 -0.44 -10.01 -15.63
CA ASN A 204 -1.82 -9.64 -15.94
C ASN A 204 -2.80 -9.75 -14.75
N LYS A 205 -2.36 -10.25 -13.57
CA LYS A 205 -3.16 -10.22 -12.34
C LYS A 205 -3.58 -8.80 -11.94
N ILE A 206 -2.80 -7.78 -12.30
CA ILE A 206 -3.17 -6.39 -12.13
C ILE A 206 -3.07 -5.70 -13.48
N HIS A 207 -4.22 -5.33 -14.04
CA HIS A 207 -4.28 -4.66 -15.33
C HIS A 207 -3.80 -3.21 -15.24
N ILE A 208 -2.90 -2.82 -16.15
CA ILE A 208 -2.40 -1.46 -16.33
C ILE A 208 -2.99 -0.90 -17.63
N ASP A 209 -3.66 0.23 -17.54
CA ASP A 209 -4.33 0.90 -18.66
C ASP A 209 -3.74 2.28 -18.97
N GLU A 210 -4.18 2.88 -20.07
CA GLU A 210 -3.72 4.21 -20.51
C GLU A 210 -3.92 5.29 -19.46
N LYS A 211 -5.07 5.25 -18.75
CA LYS A 211 -5.41 6.25 -17.74
C LYS A 211 -4.39 6.29 -16.62
N MET A 212 -3.78 5.15 -16.28
CA MET A 212 -2.70 5.11 -15.29
C MET A 212 -1.43 5.82 -15.78
N TYR A 213 -1.05 5.65 -17.05
CA TYR A 213 0.09 6.36 -17.65
C TYR A 213 -0.19 7.86 -17.76
N GLU A 214 -1.34 8.24 -18.32
CA GLU A 214 -1.81 9.64 -18.40
C GLU A 214 -1.73 10.31 -17.03
N LYS A 215 -2.25 9.64 -15.99
CA LYS A 215 -2.23 10.16 -14.62
C LYS A 215 -0.81 10.30 -14.08
N ALA A 216 0.08 9.35 -14.33
CA ALA A 216 1.46 9.42 -13.88
C ALA A 216 2.24 10.56 -14.59
N ILE A 217 1.96 10.82 -15.87
CA ILE A 217 2.48 11.94 -16.65
C ILE A 217 1.94 13.27 -16.10
N GLU A 218 0.62 13.40 -15.91
CA GLU A 218 -0.03 14.59 -15.36
C GLU A 218 0.58 15.00 -14.01
N LYS A 219 0.94 14.02 -13.18
CA LYS A 219 1.59 14.24 -11.88
C LYS A 219 3.10 14.41 -11.96
N GLU A 220 3.70 14.37 -13.14
CA GLU A 220 5.15 14.38 -13.37
C GLU A 220 5.89 13.37 -12.47
N ASN A 221 5.27 12.21 -12.21
CA ASN A 221 5.84 11.19 -11.34
C ASN A 221 6.52 10.08 -12.16
N TYR A 222 7.79 10.33 -12.52
CA TYR A 222 8.58 9.38 -13.31
C TYR A 222 8.82 8.05 -12.59
N ASN A 223 8.82 8.03 -11.25
CA ASN A 223 8.90 6.78 -10.49
C ASN A 223 7.62 5.95 -10.65
N SER A 224 6.45 6.60 -10.64
CA SER A 224 5.19 5.91 -10.95
C SER A 224 5.20 5.34 -12.36
N LEU A 225 5.63 6.11 -13.38
CA LEU A 225 5.77 5.60 -14.75
C LEU A 225 6.67 4.38 -14.82
N LYS A 226 7.82 4.43 -14.16
CA LYS A 226 8.72 3.29 -14.06
C LYS A 226 8.04 2.08 -13.42
N VAL A 227 7.28 2.28 -12.33
CA VAL A 227 6.58 1.18 -11.65
C VAL A 227 5.51 0.57 -12.56
N LEU A 228 4.71 1.41 -13.24
CA LEU A 228 3.71 0.94 -14.20
C LEU A 228 4.37 0.17 -15.33
N PHE A 229 5.33 0.78 -16.03
CA PHE A 229 6.04 0.18 -17.16
C PHE A 229 6.71 -1.16 -16.84
N ASN A 230 7.34 -1.29 -15.67
CA ASN A 230 8.02 -2.55 -15.31
C ASN A 230 7.05 -3.69 -14.95
N ASN A 231 5.78 -3.38 -14.69
CA ASN A 231 4.76 -4.37 -14.34
C ASN A 231 3.66 -4.47 -15.41
N ASP A 232 3.81 -3.75 -16.51
CA ASP A 232 2.92 -3.79 -17.65
C ASP A 232 3.05 -5.12 -18.39
N SER A 233 1.90 -5.72 -18.70
CA SER A 233 1.76 -7.02 -19.35
C SER A 233 0.96 -6.95 -20.64
N SER A 234 0.71 -5.73 -21.14
CA SER A 234 0.17 -5.52 -22.47
C SER A 234 1.06 -6.12 -23.55
N GLU A 235 0.49 -6.33 -24.73
CA GLU A 235 1.21 -6.84 -25.90
C GLU A 235 2.35 -5.89 -26.30
N GLN A 236 3.38 -6.43 -26.96
CA GLN A 236 4.58 -5.67 -27.30
C GLN A 236 4.27 -4.42 -28.13
N ASP A 237 3.32 -4.51 -29.07
CA ASP A 237 2.90 -3.37 -29.90
C ASP A 237 2.22 -2.28 -29.07
N ILE A 238 1.43 -2.67 -28.05
CA ILE A 238 0.81 -1.72 -27.12
C ILE A 238 1.88 -1.04 -26.27
N ILE A 239 2.84 -1.81 -25.73
CA ILE A 239 3.96 -1.24 -24.96
C ILE A 239 4.77 -0.28 -25.83
N PHE A 240 5.04 -0.64 -27.09
CA PHE A 240 5.73 0.21 -28.05
C PHE A 240 4.98 1.53 -28.30
N CYS A 241 3.65 1.47 -28.52
CA CYS A 241 2.83 2.66 -28.65
C CYS A 241 2.93 3.56 -27.41
N ARG A 242 2.81 3.00 -26.21
CA ARG A 242 2.93 3.76 -24.94
C ARG A 242 4.29 4.41 -24.76
N ILE A 243 5.38 3.74 -25.15
CA ILE A 243 6.74 4.32 -25.08
C ILE A 243 6.81 5.62 -25.88
N ASN A 244 6.26 5.59 -27.09
CA ASN A 244 6.23 6.73 -27.99
C ASN A 244 5.24 7.82 -27.53
N GLU A 245 4.02 7.43 -27.19
CA GLU A 245 2.94 8.36 -26.80
C GLU A 245 3.29 9.16 -25.53
N TYR A 246 3.97 8.53 -24.57
CA TYR A 246 4.32 9.15 -23.29
C TYR A 246 5.81 9.53 -23.16
N ASP A 247 6.57 9.48 -24.25
CA ASP A 247 8.00 9.78 -24.29
C ASP A 247 8.82 9.07 -23.20
N LEU A 248 8.53 7.79 -22.94
CA LEU A 248 9.05 7.08 -21.75
C LEU A 248 10.58 7.05 -21.70
N LEU A 249 11.25 7.00 -22.86
CA LEU A 249 12.71 7.04 -22.93
C LEU A 249 13.27 8.37 -22.41
N GLU A 250 12.66 9.49 -22.82
CA GLU A 250 13.04 10.82 -22.35
C GLU A 250 12.80 10.95 -20.84
N LYS A 251 11.65 10.49 -20.35
CA LYS A 251 11.34 10.54 -18.91
C LYS A 251 12.29 9.68 -18.09
N ALA A 252 12.66 8.49 -18.59
CA ALA A 252 13.64 7.62 -17.95
C ALA A 252 15.03 8.27 -17.85
N VAL A 253 15.45 8.96 -18.92
CA VAL A 253 16.72 9.71 -18.96
C VAL A 253 16.67 10.92 -18.01
N LYS A 254 15.57 11.68 -18.00
CA LYS A 254 15.37 12.81 -17.06
C LYS A 254 15.41 12.34 -15.60
N ALA A 255 14.86 11.16 -15.31
CA ALA A 255 14.94 10.52 -13.99
C ALA A 255 16.34 9.97 -13.64
N ASN A 256 17.29 10.02 -14.59
CA ASN A 256 18.64 9.48 -14.46
C ASN A 256 18.67 7.99 -14.07
N ASP A 257 17.69 7.21 -14.55
CA ASP A 257 17.50 5.81 -14.16
C ASP A 257 17.97 4.86 -15.26
N TYR A 258 19.19 4.35 -15.10
CA TYR A 258 19.81 3.43 -16.06
C TYR A 258 18.95 2.19 -16.34
N ASN A 259 18.33 1.60 -15.30
CA ASN A 259 17.55 0.38 -15.46
C ASN A 259 16.24 0.66 -16.20
N PHE A 260 15.62 1.81 -15.93
CA PHE A 260 14.42 2.21 -16.65
C PHE A 260 14.74 2.45 -18.13
N VAL A 261 15.80 3.20 -18.45
CA VAL A 261 16.28 3.39 -19.83
C VAL A 261 16.54 2.04 -20.50
N LYS A 262 17.29 1.16 -19.84
CA LYS A 262 17.59 -0.18 -20.36
C LYS A 262 16.34 -1.01 -20.65
N ASN A 263 15.28 -0.88 -19.84
CA ASN A 263 14.05 -1.62 -20.06
C ASN A 263 13.23 -1.04 -21.22
N VAL A 264 13.17 0.29 -21.38
CA VAL A 264 12.50 0.95 -22.52
C VAL A 264 13.15 0.54 -23.84
N LEU A 265 14.48 0.56 -23.91
CA LEU A 265 15.26 0.22 -25.11
C LEU A 265 15.13 -1.22 -25.59
N LYS A 266 14.54 -2.12 -24.80
CA LYS A 266 14.25 -3.49 -25.24
C LYS A 266 13.12 -3.55 -26.26
N TYR A 267 12.21 -2.57 -26.24
CA TYR A 267 11.05 -2.49 -27.12
C TYR A 267 11.27 -1.48 -28.23
N GLU A 268 11.92 -0.36 -27.93
CA GLU A 268 12.21 0.68 -28.90
C GLU A 268 13.70 1.05 -28.87
N PRO A 269 14.48 0.56 -29.86
CA PRO A 269 15.88 0.94 -29.98
C PRO A 269 16.02 2.45 -30.22
N PHE A 270 16.98 3.07 -29.53
CA PHE A 270 17.24 4.50 -29.72
C PHE A 270 17.67 4.81 -31.15
N ASN A 271 17.12 5.89 -31.72
CA ASN A 271 17.47 6.37 -33.04
C ASN A 271 17.84 7.86 -32.96
N PHE A 272 19.06 8.22 -33.38
CA PHE A 272 19.52 9.61 -33.40
C PHE A 272 18.69 10.53 -34.32
N LYS A 273 17.92 9.96 -35.26
CA LYS A 273 17.01 10.71 -36.14
C LYS A 273 15.63 10.94 -35.52
N SER A 274 15.34 10.39 -34.34
CA SER A 274 14.04 10.64 -33.67
C SER A 274 13.92 12.11 -33.27
N LEU A 275 12.68 12.61 -33.25
CA LEU A 275 12.38 14.02 -32.92
C LEU A 275 12.95 14.43 -31.55
N ASN A 276 12.96 13.49 -30.60
CA ASN A 276 13.35 13.75 -29.21
C ASN A 276 14.84 13.47 -28.93
N SER A 277 15.62 13.00 -29.93
CA SER A 277 17.01 12.57 -29.72
C SER A 277 17.88 13.68 -29.15
N LYS A 278 17.71 14.92 -29.63
CA LYS A 278 18.45 16.10 -29.17
C LYS A 278 18.18 16.39 -27.69
N GLU A 279 16.92 16.39 -27.28
CA GLU A 279 16.55 16.66 -25.89
C GLU A 279 17.07 15.57 -24.95
N ILE A 280 16.95 14.30 -25.35
CA ILE A 280 17.49 13.16 -24.62
C ILE A 280 19.00 13.31 -24.38
N LEU A 281 19.77 13.61 -25.43
CA LEU A 281 21.22 13.78 -25.33
C LEU A 281 21.61 14.98 -24.45
N LEU A 282 20.87 16.09 -24.54
CA LEU A 282 21.08 17.26 -23.67
C LEU A 282 20.84 16.92 -22.20
N ASN A 283 19.80 16.14 -21.88
CA ASN A 283 19.50 15.75 -20.50
C ASN A 283 20.56 14.78 -19.94
N ILE A 284 21.10 13.87 -20.74
CA ILE A 284 22.20 13.00 -20.31
C ILE A 284 23.45 13.82 -19.99
N ASN A 285 23.78 14.78 -20.85
CA ASN A 285 24.93 15.64 -20.64
C ASN A 285 24.78 16.49 -19.37
N LYS A 286 23.58 17.04 -19.10
CA LYS A 286 23.28 17.74 -17.85
C LYS A 286 23.49 16.84 -16.61
N ASN A 287 23.12 15.57 -16.71
CA ASN A 287 23.24 14.60 -15.62
C ASN A 287 24.64 13.95 -15.51
N ASN A 288 25.55 14.21 -16.46
CA ASN A 288 26.87 13.56 -16.57
C ASN A 288 26.83 12.01 -16.49
N ASN A 289 25.74 11.38 -16.94
CA ASN A 289 25.59 9.92 -16.85
C ASN A 289 26.12 9.21 -18.11
N LEU A 290 27.43 8.92 -18.09
CA LEU A 290 28.12 8.26 -19.20
C LEU A 290 27.60 6.85 -19.47
N ASP A 291 27.06 6.15 -18.47
CA ASP A 291 26.56 4.79 -18.66
C ASP A 291 25.25 4.76 -19.46
N ILE A 292 24.35 5.72 -19.20
CA ILE A 292 23.16 5.92 -20.03
C ILE A 292 23.58 6.34 -21.45
N MET A 293 24.56 7.24 -21.61
CA MET A 293 25.06 7.63 -22.94
C MET A 293 25.56 6.41 -23.73
N LYS A 294 26.43 5.59 -23.12
CA LYS A 294 26.95 4.35 -23.74
C LYS A 294 25.82 3.40 -24.12
N LEU A 295 24.81 3.28 -23.27
CA LEU A 295 23.65 2.42 -23.50
C LEU A 295 22.85 2.88 -24.72
N LEU A 296 22.59 4.19 -24.88
CA LEU A 296 21.91 4.73 -26.06
C LEU A 296 22.71 4.55 -27.36
N ILE A 297 24.02 4.81 -27.33
CA ILE A 297 24.90 4.60 -28.49
C ILE A 297 24.86 3.14 -28.91
N LYS A 298 25.02 2.21 -27.95
CA LYS A 298 24.94 0.77 -28.23
C LYS A 298 23.58 0.38 -28.81
N SER A 299 22.49 0.90 -28.25
CA SER A 299 21.14 0.64 -28.76
C SER A 299 20.96 1.13 -30.20
N SER A 300 21.50 2.30 -30.54
CA SER A 300 21.39 2.85 -31.89
C SER A 300 22.28 2.16 -32.91
N LEU A 301 23.42 1.62 -32.52
CA LEU A 301 24.25 0.82 -33.42
C LEU A 301 23.56 -0.50 -33.75
N ASN A 302 22.95 -1.14 -32.76
CA ASN A 302 22.24 -2.40 -32.95
C ASN A 302 21.02 -2.27 -33.88
N SER A 303 20.35 -1.11 -33.90
CA SER A 303 19.19 -0.88 -34.79
C SER A 303 19.56 -0.61 -36.25
N ILE A 304 20.85 -0.38 -36.54
CA ILE A 304 21.36 -0.22 -37.92
C ILE A 304 21.73 -1.57 -38.52
N ILE A 305 22.08 -2.56 -37.67
CA ILE A 305 22.60 -3.87 -38.07
C ILE A 305 21.48 -4.89 -38.30
N ASN A 306 20.32 -4.71 -37.67
CA ASN A 306 19.12 -5.54 -37.81
C ASN A 306 18.10 -4.89 -38.74
#